data_AF-A0A7X5L1Y8-F1
#
_entry.id   AF-A0A7X5L1Y8-F1
#
_cell.length_a   1.000
_cell.length_b   1.000
_cell.length_c   1.000
_cell.angle_alpha   90.00
_cell.angle_beta   90.00
_cell.angle_gamma   90.00
#
_symmetry.space_group_name_H-M   'P 1'
#
loop_
_entity.id
_entity.type
_entity.pdbx_description
1 polymer ?
#
loop_
_entity_poly.entity_id
_entity_poly.type
_entity_poly.pdbx_seq_one_letter_code
_entity_poly.pdbx_strand_id
1 'polypeptide(L)'
;MKLPNGFGSVYKLSSNRRKPYRAIVTERWQIDTETGKWKQKRKTIGYYENKKEALQALADYNKSPYDVDASKVTCTAAFWNLFIICLLGTKQSDPSPPA
;
A
#
# COMPACT_ATOMS: atom_id res chain seq x y z
N MET A 1 3.87 26.06 10.49
CA MET A 1 2.54 25.59 10.95
C MET A 1 2.66 24.13 11.37
N LYS A 2 2.21 23.81 12.59
CA LYS A 2 2.21 22.46 13.17
C LYS A 2 0.92 21.76 12.75
N LEU A 3 1.02 20.49 12.33
CA LEU A 3 -0.16 19.67 11.99
C LEU A 3 -0.87 19.20 13.27
N PRO A 4 -2.18 18.91 13.20
CA PRO A 4 -2.91 18.32 14.33
C PRO A 4 -2.36 16.94 14.69
N ASN A 5 -2.57 16.54 15.95
CA ASN A 5 -2.08 15.25 16.46
C ASN A 5 -2.69 14.08 15.67
N GLY A 6 -1.89 13.07 15.35
CA GLY A 6 -2.34 11.88 14.62
C GLY A 6 -2.54 12.07 13.10
N PHE A 7 -2.42 13.29 12.57
CA PHE A 7 -2.66 13.59 11.15
C PHE A 7 -1.59 13.01 10.22
N GLY A 8 -0.40 12.73 10.76
CA GLY A 8 0.77 12.25 10.02
C GLY A 8 1.83 13.33 9.86
N SER A 9 2.77 13.12 8.94
CA SER A 9 3.90 14.02 8.75
C SER A 9 4.35 14.06 7.29
N VAL A 10 4.76 15.25 6.85
CA VAL A 10 5.36 15.49 5.55
C VAL A 10 6.73 16.11 5.75
N TYR A 11 7.76 15.50 5.17
CA TYR A 11 9.13 16.04 5.18
C TYR A 11 9.81 15.83 3.84
N LYS A 12 10.81 16.68 3.60
CA LYS A 12 11.68 16.60 2.44
C LYS A 12 12.76 15.55 2.71
N LEU A 13 12.95 14.62 1.78
CA LEU A 13 14.08 13.71 1.86
C LEU A 13 15.35 14.43 1.41
N SER A 14 16.47 14.11 2.06
CA SER A 14 17.80 14.49 1.59
C SER A 14 18.12 13.65 0.33
N SER A 15 18.18 14.32 -0.84
CA SER A 15 18.73 13.87 -2.13
C SER A 15 18.17 14.75 -3.28
N ASN A 16 18.78 14.67 -4.46
CA ASN A 16 18.28 15.23 -5.72
C ASN A 16 17.28 14.26 -6.39
N ARG A 17 16.06 14.17 -5.82
CA ARG A 17 14.97 13.35 -6.36
C ARG A 17 13.96 14.23 -7.09
N ARG A 18 13.33 13.69 -8.14
CA ARG A 18 12.20 14.33 -8.84
C ARG A 18 11.03 14.65 -7.90
N LYS A 19 10.72 13.74 -6.96
CA LYS A 19 9.66 13.88 -5.95
C LYS A 19 10.24 13.84 -4.53
N PRO A 20 10.72 14.98 -4.00
CA PRO A 20 11.48 14.99 -2.75
C PRO A 20 10.61 14.97 -1.49
N TYR A 21 9.30 15.23 -1.58
CA TYR A 21 8.41 15.27 -0.41
C TYR A 21 7.74 13.92 -0.18
N ARG A 22 7.84 13.38 1.03
CA ARG A 22 7.18 12.14 1.44
C ARG A 22 6.12 12.41 2.48
N ALA A 23 4.91 11.87 2.24
CA ALA A 23 3.82 11.85 3.21
C ALA A 23 3.79 10.50 3.94
N ILE A 24 3.82 10.55 5.27
CA ILE A 24 3.76 9.38 6.14
C ILE A 24 2.64 9.51 7.18
N VAL A 25 2.05 8.37 7.54
CA VAL A 25 1.10 8.23 8.64
C VAL A 25 1.61 7.15 9.59
N THR A 26 1.34 7.33 10.88
CA THR A 26 1.63 6.30 11.88
C THR A 26 0.39 5.45 12.08
N GLU A 27 0.51 4.13 11.88
CA GLU A 27 -0.62 3.22 12.08
C GLU A 27 -0.68 2.73 13.52
N ARG A 28 0.40 2.07 13.97
CA ARG A 28 0.41 1.35 15.24
C ARG A 28 1.81 1.29 15.82
N TRP A 29 1.89 1.03 17.11
CA TRP A 29 3.10 0.59 17.78
C TRP A 29 3.19 -0.93 17.73
N GLN A 30 4.37 -1.43 17.36
CA GLN A 30 4.69 -2.86 17.35
C GLN A 30 5.86 -3.09 18.30
N ILE A 31 5.77 -4.17 19.07
CA ILE A 31 6.91 -4.65 19.86
C ILE A 31 7.73 -5.50 18.92
N ASP A 32 9.00 -5.18 18.84
CA ASP A 32 9.97 -6.00 18.12
C ASP A 32 10.39 -7.16 19.00
N THR A 33 9.96 -8.38 18.67
CA THR A 33 10.14 -9.57 19.52
C THR A 33 11.61 -9.89 19.81
N GLU A 34 12.52 -9.50 18.91
CA GLU A 34 13.97 -9.73 19.05
C GLU A 34 14.65 -8.74 20.00
N THR A 35 14.21 -7.48 20.03
CA THR A 35 14.87 -6.42 20.81
C THR A 35 14.07 -5.96 22.02
N GLY A 36 12.81 -6.38 22.14
CA GLY A 36 11.88 -5.96 23.20
C GLY A 36 11.50 -4.48 23.12
N LYS A 37 11.89 -3.77 22.05
CA LYS A 37 11.67 -2.33 21.92
C LYS A 37 10.40 -2.03 21.13
N TRP A 38 9.74 -0.94 21.54
CA TRP A 38 8.60 -0.39 20.81
C TRP A 38 9.08 0.29 19.53
N LYS A 39 8.68 -0.25 18.38
CA LYS A 39 8.88 0.35 17.07
C LYS A 39 7.57 0.94 16.57
N GLN A 40 7.66 2.14 16.00
CA GLN A 40 6.53 2.84 15.42
C GLN A 40 6.32 2.35 13.98
N LYS A 41 5.21 1.67 13.70
CA LYS A 41 4.85 1.25 12.34
C LYS A 41 4.32 2.46 11.56
N ARG A 42 5.07 2.88 10.55
CA ARG A 42 4.74 4.03 9.69
C ARG A 42 4.38 3.54 8.29
N LYS A 43 3.24 3.99 7.78
CA LYS A 43 2.80 3.77 6.40
C LYS A 43 3.17 4.98 5.55
N THR A 44 3.72 4.72 4.36
CA THR A 44 3.99 5.76 3.37
C THR A 44 2.78 5.88 2.46
N ILE A 45 2.20 7.08 2.37
CA ILE A 45 1.09 7.36 1.45
C ILE A 45 1.64 7.53 0.03
N GLY A 46 2.71 8.31 -0.12
CA GLY A 46 3.30 8.58 -1.43
C GLY A 46 4.45 9.58 -1.42
N TYR A 47 4.96 9.84 -2.61
CA TYR A 47 6.03 10.80 -2.91
C TYR A 47 5.52 11.88 -3.86
N TYR A 48 5.82 13.13 -3.56
CA TYR A 48 5.27 14.30 -4.25
C TYR A 48 6.37 15.33 -4.58
N GLU A 49 6.09 16.14 -5.59
CA GLU A 49 6.98 17.21 -6.05
C GLU A 49 6.87 18.44 -5.15
N ASN A 50 5.65 18.72 -4.68
CA ASN A 50 5.34 19.87 -3.84
C ASN A 50 4.91 19.46 -2.43
N LYS A 51 5.26 20.27 -1.44
CA LYS A 51 4.79 20.09 -0.06
C LYS A 51 3.27 20.20 0.05
N LYS A 52 2.66 21.08 -0.75
CA LYS A 52 1.20 21.30 -0.78
C LYS A 52 0.46 20.06 -1.27
N GLU A 53 0.95 19.41 -2.33
CA GLU A 53 0.39 18.15 -2.84
C GLU A 53 0.49 17.03 -1.81
N ALA A 54 1.63 16.90 -1.13
CA ALA A 54 1.81 15.91 -0.08
C ALA A 54 0.84 16.14 1.10
N LEU A 55 0.57 17.39 1.47
CA LEU A 55 -0.41 17.73 2.50
C LEU A 55 -1.84 17.45 2.05
N GLN A 56 -2.16 17.73 0.79
CA GLN A 56 -3.46 17.43 0.21
C GLN A 56 -3.73 15.91 0.23
N ALA A 57 -2.78 15.11 -0.23
CA ALA A 57 -2.87 13.66 -0.20
C ALA A 57 -3.01 13.10 1.23
N LEU A 58 -2.35 13.71 2.21
CA LEU A 58 -2.50 13.37 3.62
C LEU A 58 -3.92 13.68 4.14
N ALA A 59 -4.47 14.83 3.76
CA ALA A 59 -5.83 15.21 4.10
C ALA A 59 -6.86 14.27 3.46
N ASP A 60 -6.65 13.89 2.20
CA ASP A 60 -7.55 12.98 1.48
C ASP A 60 -7.49 11.56 2.04
N TYR A 61 -6.30 11.09 2.46
CA TYR A 61 -6.15 9.83 3.20
C TYR A 61 -6.91 9.84 4.54
N ASN A 62 -6.94 10.97 5.24
CA ASN A 62 -7.67 11.09 6.51
C ASN A 62 -9.20 11.20 6.32
N LYS A 63 -9.67 11.74 5.19
CA LYS A 63 -11.12 11.79 4.86
C LYS A 63 -11.67 10.41 4.51
N SER A 64 -10.90 9.62 3.77
CA SER A 64 -11.25 8.26 3.39
C SER A 64 -9.97 7.44 3.44
N PRO A 65 -9.80 6.52 4.41
CA PRO A 65 -8.64 5.65 4.47
C PRO A 65 -8.64 4.74 3.24
N TYR A 66 -8.05 5.22 2.14
CA TYR A 66 -7.89 4.45 0.92
C TYR A 66 -7.11 3.18 1.28
N ASP A 67 -7.60 2.03 0.86
CA ASP A 67 -6.86 0.78 0.91
C ASP A 67 -5.71 0.87 -0.12
N VAL A 68 -4.62 1.53 0.31
CA VAL A 68 -3.36 1.67 -0.43
C VAL A 68 -2.68 0.31 -0.68
N ASP A 69 -3.22 -0.76 -0.11
CA ASP A 69 -2.74 -2.12 -0.25
C ASP A 69 -3.58 -2.91 -1.29
N ALA A 70 -4.86 -2.58 -1.49
CA ALA A 70 -5.70 -3.13 -2.56
C ALA A 70 -5.21 -2.79 -3.99
N SER A 71 -4.50 -1.68 -4.16
CA SER A 71 -3.95 -1.27 -5.47
C SER A 71 -2.56 -1.85 -5.77
N LYS A 72 -1.94 -2.57 -4.82
CA LYS A 72 -0.65 -3.27 -5.01
C LYS A 72 -0.81 -4.72 -5.43
N VAL A 73 -2.00 -5.15 -5.86
CA VAL A 73 -2.15 -6.44 -6.55
C VAL A 73 -1.27 -6.37 -7.80
N THR A 74 -0.13 -7.03 -7.73
CA THR A 74 0.91 -6.99 -8.74
C THR A 74 0.38 -7.62 -10.02
N CYS A 75 0.54 -6.90 -11.14
CA CYS A 75 0.24 -7.39 -12.50
C CYS A 75 0.90 -8.76 -12.79
N THR A 76 1.98 -9.11 -12.07
CA THR A 76 2.66 -10.39 -12.13
C THR A 76 1.80 -11.59 -11.73
N ALA A 77 0.86 -11.44 -10.78
CA ALA A 77 0.02 -12.55 -10.33
C ALA A 77 -0.98 -13.03 -11.41
N ALA A 78 -1.46 -12.12 -12.24
CA ALA A 78 -2.36 -12.44 -13.35
C ALA A 78 -1.67 -13.24 -14.47
N PHE A 79 -0.38 -12.98 -14.70
CA PHE A 79 0.39 -13.63 -15.76
C PHE A 79 0.66 -15.13 -15.51
N TRP A 80 0.83 -15.53 -14.24
CA TRP A 80 1.08 -16.94 -13.89
C TRP A 80 -0.21 -17.77 -13.82
N ASN A 81 -1.31 -17.20 -13.35
CA ASN A 81 -2.58 -17.93 -13.24
C ASN A 81 -3.17 -18.33 -14.60
N LEU A 82 -2.99 -17.51 -15.64
CA LEU A 82 -3.43 -17.88 -17.00
C LEU A 82 -2.55 -18.98 -17.62
N PHE A 83 -1.25 -18.99 -17.28
CA PHE A 83 -0.30 -19.97 -17.81
C PHE A 83 -0.49 -21.36 -17.19
N ILE A 84 -0.82 -21.45 -15.91
CA ILE A 84 -1.10 -22.72 -15.21
C ILE A 84 -2.41 -23.35 -15.71
N ILE A 85 -3.46 -22.56 -15.95
CA ILE A 85 -4.74 -23.06 -16.47
C ILE A 85 -4.57 -23.60 -17.91
N CYS A 86 -3.71 -23.00 -18.73
CA CYS A 86 -3.46 -23.45 -20.10
C CYS A 86 -2.57 -24.72 -20.16
N LEU A 87 -1.64 -24.90 -19.21
CA LEU A 87 -0.78 -26.09 -19.14
C LEU A 87 -1.44 -27.29 -18.46
N LEU A 88 -2.34 -27.07 -17.51
CA LEU A 88 -3.13 -28.12 -16.87
C LEU A 88 -4.50 -28.20 -17.52
N GLY A 89 -4.54 -28.75 -18.74
CA GLY A 89 -5.76 -29.12 -19.44
C GLY A 89 -6.60 -30.09 -18.61
N THR A 90 -7.45 -29.55 -17.74
CA THR A 90 -8.50 -30.31 -17.06
C THR A 90 -9.73 -30.24 -17.94
N LYS A 91 -10.02 -31.35 -18.64
CA LYS A 91 -11.33 -31.56 -19.25
C LYS A 91 -12.36 -31.49 -18.13
N GLN A 92 -13.23 -30.49 -18.16
CA GLN A 92 -14.49 -30.52 -17.43
C GLN A 92 -15.27 -31.73 -17.97
N SER A 93 -15.40 -32.79 -17.18
CA SER A 93 -16.35 -33.88 -17.47
C SER A 93 -17.73 -33.38 -17.07
N ASP A 94 -18.60 -33.12 -18.05
CA ASP A 94 -19.98 -32.77 -17.79
C ASP A 94 -20.70 -33.94 -17.06
N PRO A 95 -21.43 -33.69 -15.97
CA PRO A 95 -22.23 -34.72 -15.33
C PRO A 95 -23.40 -35.12 -16.24
N SER A 96 -23.53 -36.42 -16.48
CA SER A 96 -24.62 -37.00 -17.27
C SER A 96 -26.00 -36.65 -16.70
N PRO A 97 -27.00 -36.32 -17.54
CA PRO A 97 -28.34 -36.09 -17.06
C PRO A 97 -28.95 -37.38 -16.47
N PRO A 98 -29.64 -37.31 -15.32
CA PRO A 98 -30.37 -38.44 -14.80
C PRO A 98 -31.58 -38.76 -15.70
N ALA A 99 -31.85 -40.06 -15.82
CA ALA A 99 -32.85 -40.69 -16.69
C ALA A 99 -34.28 -40.19 -16.49
#